data_AF-A0A1G7TN14-F1
#
_entry.id   AF-A0A1G7TN14-F1
#
_cell.length_a   1.000
_cell.length_b   1.000
_cell.length_c   1.000
_cell.angle_alpha   90.00
_cell.angle_beta   90.00
_cell.angle_gamma   90.00
#
_symmetry.space_group_name_H-M   'P 1'
#
loop_
_entity.id
_entity.type
_entity.pdbx_description
1 polymer ?
#
loop_
_entity_poly.entity_id
_entity_poly.type
_entity_poly.pdbx_seq_one_letter_code
_entity_poly.pdbx_strand_id
1 'polypeptide(L)'
;MKVFRKKVRSINVKGMLFFCVVDERKHDVVFRVYSGKFRSSYVEILFDWKDTYWINLYKPSVRAKLIEYIIDKGWKPDNEKQISRILNSNKLIEELSLKEI
;
A
#
# COMPACT_ATOMS: atom_id res chain seq x y z
N MET A 1 2.80 -17.62 -18.90
CA MET A 1 3.06 -16.82 -17.69
C MET A 1 1.80 -15.99 -17.40
N LYS A 2 1.03 -16.34 -16.36
CA LYS A 2 -0.28 -15.70 -16.10
C LYS A 2 0.01 -14.32 -15.51
N VAL A 3 -0.06 -13.28 -16.35
CA VAL A 3 0.08 -11.88 -15.92
C VAL A 3 -1.15 -11.57 -15.08
N PHE A 4 -1.04 -11.62 -13.75
CA PHE A 4 -2.12 -11.21 -12.86
C PHE A 4 -2.49 -9.77 -13.22
N ARG A 5 -3.67 -9.56 -13.80
CA ARG A 5 -4.15 -8.22 -14.15
C ARG A 5 -4.17 -7.38 -12.87
N LYS A 6 -3.44 -6.27 -12.86
CA LYS A 6 -3.40 -5.29 -11.76
C LYS A 6 -4.83 -4.98 -11.32
N LYS A 7 -5.22 -5.46 -10.14
CA LYS A 7 -6.58 -5.27 -9.63
C LYS A 7 -6.60 -4.08 -8.71
N VAL A 8 -7.20 -2.98 -9.18
CA VAL A 8 -7.47 -1.82 -8.35
C VAL A 8 -8.60 -2.16 -7.38
N ARG A 9 -8.41 -1.86 -6.11
CA ARG A 9 -9.41 -2.05 -5.05
C ARG A 9 -9.59 -0.75 -4.29
N SER A 10 -10.82 -0.28 -4.17
CA SER A 10 -11.13 0.87 -3.32
C SER A 10 -11.24 0.48 -1.86
N ILE A 11 -10.88 1.39 -0.97
CA ILE A 11 -11.08 1.29 0.47
C ILE A 11 -11.34 2.69 1.04
N ASN A 12 -12.17 2.78 2.07
CA ASN A 12 -12.41 4.02 2.79
C ASN A 12 -11.68 3.96 4.13
N VAL A 13 -10.81 4.94 4.41
CA VAL A 13 -10.01 5.02 5.63
C VAL A 13 -10.12 6.43 6.16
N LYS A 14 -10.52 6.58 7.43
CA LYS A 14 -10.74 7.90 8.07
C LYS A 14 -11.66 8.83 7.26
N GLY A 15 -12.68 8.28 6.60
CA GLY A 15 -13.64 9.04 5.78
C GLY A 15 -13.13 9.43 4.39
N MET A 16 -11.90 9.08 4.02
CA MET A 16 -11.31 9.35 2.71
C MET A 16 -11.29 8.09 1.84
N LEU A 17 -11.63 8.25 0.57
CA LEU A 17 -11.55 7.17 -0.42
C LEU A 17 -10.11 7.01 -0.92
N PHE A 18 -9.64 5.77 -0.97
CA PHE A 18 -8.33 5.41 -1.52
C PHE A 18 -8.47 4.30 -2.56
N PHE A 19 -7.56 4.29 -3.54
CA PHE A 19 -7.44 3.20 -4.50
C PHE A 19 -6.11 2.47 -4.27
N CYS A 20 -6.19 1.19 -3.93
CA CYS A 20 -5.05 0.33 -3.69
C CYS A 20 -4.78 -0.56 -4.90
N VAL A 21 -3.51 -0.73 -5.25
CA VAL A 21 -3.03 -1.64 -6.29
C VAL A 21 -1.91 -2.48 -5.71
N VAL A 22 -2.00 -3.79 -5.87
CA VAL A 22 -0.89 -4.72 -5.60
C VAL A 22 -0.31 -5.10 -6.96
N ASP A 23 0.96 -4.79 -7.17
CA ASP A 23 1.73 -5.09 -8.38
C ASP A 23 2.81 -6.12 -8.03
N GLU A 24 2.49 -7.39 -8.25
CA GLU A 24 3.39 -8.53 -8.05
C GLU A 24 4.34 -8.64 -9.25
N ARG A 25 5.59 -8.24 -9.05
CA ARG A 25 6.62 -8.24 -10.09
C ARG A 25 7.54 -9.44 -9.89
N LYS A 26 8.50 -9.61 -10.81
CA LYS A 26 9.44 -10.74 -10.79
C LYS A 26 10.29 -10.80 -9.51
N HIS A 27 10.65 -9.64 -8.93
CA HIS A 27 11.61 -9.56 -7.83
C HIS A 27 11.01 -8.97 -6.55
N ASP A 28 9.97 -8.16 -6.68
CA ASP A 28 9.33 -7.42 -5.59
C ASP A 28 7.80 -7.43 -5.74
N VAL A 29 7.12 -7.08 -4.66
CA VAL A 29 5.68 -6.81 -4.64
C VAL A 29 5.48 -5.35 -4.25
N VAL A 30 4.86 -4.57 -5.14
CA VAL A 30 4.63 -3.15 -4.90
C VAL A 30 3.18 -2.94 -4.48
N PHE A 31 2.98 -2.45 -3.26
CA PHE A 31 1.70 -1.91 -2.81
C PHE A 31 1.64 -0.42 -3.13
N ARG A 32 0.73 -0.02 -4.00
CA ARG A 32 0.52 1.38 -4.36
C ARG A 32 -0.84 1.87 -3.88
N VAL A 33 -0.84 3.01 -3.21
CA VAL A 33 -2.05 3.70 -2.75
C VAL A 33 -2.17 5.01 -3.49
N TYR A 34 -3.32 5.25 -4.10
CA TYR A 34 -3.70 6.53 -4.68
C TYR A 34 -4.74 7.21 -3.81
N SER A 35 -4.66 8.54 -3.73
CA SER A 35 -5.78 9.34 -3.24
C SER A 35 -6.99 9.18 -4.16
N GLY A 36 -8.17 8.99 -3.58
CA GLY A 36 -9.42 8.92 -4.32
C GLY A 36 -9.81 10.26 -4.96
N LYS A 37 -9.35 11.37 -4.37
CA LYS A 37 -9.59 12.73 -4.82
C LYS A 37 -8.57 13.16 -5.87
N PHE A 38 -7.28 12.89 -5.64
CA PHE A 38 -6.20 13.25 -6.55
C PHE A 38 -5.40 12.02 -6.97
N ARG A 39 -5.78 11.41 -8.10
CA ARG A 39 -5.08 10.22 -8.63
C ARG A 39 -3.61 10.48 -9.01
N SER A 40 -3.20 11.74 -9.10
CA SER A 40 -1.79 12.15 -9.30
C SER A 40 -0.96 12.05 -8.02
N SER A 41 -1.58 11.95 -6.85
CA SER A 41 -0.91 11.68 -5.58
C SER A 41 -0.97 10.20 -5.24
N TYR A 42 0.20 9.60 -5.05
CA TYR A 42 0.31 8.20 -4.68
C TYR A 42 1.54 7.90 -3.84
N VAL A 43 1.42 6.84 -3.04
CA VAL A 43 2.53 6.26 -2.29
C VAL A 43 2.75 4.83 -2.76
N GLU A 44 4.01 4.47 -2.92
CA GLU A 44 4.44 3.09 -3.14
C GLU A 44 5.15 2.53 -1.92
N ILE A 45 4.84 1.30 -1.57
CA ILE A 45 5.57 0.50 -0.59
C ILE A 45 6.08 -0.74 -1.30
N LEU A 46 7.39 -0.94 -1.30
CA LEU A 46 8.03 -2.10 -1.93
C LEU A 46 8.24 -3.17 -0.88
N PHE A 47 7.73 -4.37 -1.14
CA PHE A 47 7.90 -5.56 -0.32
C PHE A 47 8.76 -6.58 -1.04
N ASP A 48 9.64 -7.25 -0.31
CA ASP A 48 10.28 -8.45 -0.82
C ASP A 48 9.26 -9.59 -0.82
N TRP A 49 9.40 -10.51 -1.79
CA TRP A 49 8.52 -11.68 -1.88
C TRP A 49 8.49 -12.50 -0.60
N LYS A 50 9.64 -12.65 0.07
CA LYS A 50 9.76 -13.36 1.35
C LYS A 50 8.83 -12.78 2.42
N ASP A 51 8.67 -11.46 2.43
CA ASP A 51 7.90 -10.78 3.46
C ASP A 51 6.40 -10.85 3.17
N THR A 52 6.04 -10.76 1.89
CA THR A 52 4.66 -10.98 1.43
C THR A 52 4.14 -12.40 1.67
N TYR A 53 5.00 -13.38 1.93
CA TYR A 53 4.55 -14.70 2.37
C TYR A 53 3.83 -14.65 3.71
N TRP A 54 4.24 -13.72 4.59
CA TRP A 54 3.72 -13.60 5.96
C TRP A 54 2.60 -12.57 6.11
N ILE A 55 2.32 -11.79 5.08
CA ILE A 55 1.29 -10.74 5.11
C ILE A 55 0.35 -10.86 3.91
N ASN A 56 -0.93 -10.56 4.11
CA ASN A 56 -1.88 -10.55 3.00
C ASN A 56 -2.24 -9.12 2.59
N LEU A 57 -1.54 -8.59 1.60
CA LEU A 57 -1.78 -7.25 1.03
C LEU A 57 -3.17 -7.09 0.36
N TYR A 58 -3.91 -8.19 0.19
CA TYR A 58 -5.27 -8.17 -0.31
C TYR A 58 -6.33 -8.02 0.78
N LYS A 59 -5.99 -8.28 2.06
CA LYS A 59 -6.90 -8.06 3.19
C LYS A 59 -7.18 -6.56 3.39
N PRO A 60 -8.45 -6.15 3.51
CA PRO A 60 -8.81 -4.74 3.76
C PRO A 60 -8.18 -4.17 5.03
N SER A 61 -8.09 -4.95 6.11
CA SER A 61 -7.50 -4.54 7.39
C SER A 61 -6.02 -4.18 7.26
N VAL A 62 -5.24 -5.03 6.58
CA VAL A 62 -3.82 -4.76 6.29
C VAL A 62 -3.67 -3.48 5.46
N ARG A 63 -4.50 -3.29 4.43
CA ARG A 63 -4.47 -2.07 3.61
C ARG A 63 -4.80 -0.83 4.40
N ALA A 64 -5.83 -0.88 5.25
CA ALA A 64 -6.21 0.25 6.09
C ALA A 64 -5.04 0.65 7.00
N LYS A 65 -4.40 -0.33 7.66
CA LYS A 65 -3.26 -0.08 8.54
C LYS A 65 -2.05 0.50 7.80
N LEU A 66 -1.76 0.02 6.58
CA LEU A 66 -0.74 0.59 5.71
C LEU A 66 -1.06 2.05 5.33
N ILE A 67 -2.31 2.35 4.98
CA ILE A 67 -2.77 3.70 4.64
C ILE A 67 -2.66 4.64 5.85
N GLU A 68 -3.07 4.20 7.02
CA GLU A 68 -2.96 4.98 8.25
C GLU A 68 -1.51 5.29 8.58
N TYR A 69 -0.62 4.31 8.45
CA TYR A 69 0.81 4.50 8.67
C TYR A 69 1.42 5.52 7.71
N ILE A 70 1.11 5.47 6.41
CA ILE A 70 1.68 6.44 5.45
C ILE A 70 1.16 7.86 5.71
N ILE A 71 -0.09 8.01 6.16
CA ILE A 71 -0.65 9.30 6.58
C ILE A 71 0.07 9.81 7.83
N ASP A 72 0.28 8.95 8.82
CA ASP A 72 0.99 9.28 10.06
C ASP A 72 2.46 9.69 9.81
N LYS A 73 3.14 9.04 8.86
CA LYS A 73 4.47 9.45 8.39
C LYS A 73 4.48 10.73 7.55
N GLY A 74 3.34 11.39 7.36
CA GLY A 74 3.24 12.72 6.74
C GLY A 74 2.78 12.74 5.28
N TRP A 75 2.29 11.63 4.74
CA TRP A 75 1.60 11.69 3.44
C TRP A 75 0.28 12.46 3.57
N LYS A 76 0.08 13.47 2.71
CA LYS A 76 -1.13 14.31 2.70
C LYS A 76 -1.94 14.00 1.45
N PRO A 77 -2.91 13.07 1.51
CA PRO A 77 -3.64 12.60 0.34
C PRO A 77 -4.52 13.67 -0.33
N ASP A 78 -4.77 14.79 0.34
CA ASP A 78 -5.46 15.96 -0.20
C ASP A 78 -4.56 16.89 -1.01
N ASN A 79 -3.25 16.65 -1.07
CA ASN A 79 -2.34 17.46 -1.88
C ASN A 79 -2.13 16.82 -3.25
N GLU A 80 -2.15 17.63 -4.29
CA GLU A 80 -1.83 17.17 -5.64
C GLU A 80 -0.35 16.79 -5.78
N LYS A 81 -0.07 15.85 -6.68
CA LYS A 81 1.30 15.48 -7.14
C LYS A 81 2.27 15.04 -6.03
N GLN A 82 1.78 14.71 -4.84
CA GLN A 82 2.62 14.12 -3.81
C GLN A 82 2.88 12.65 -4.15
N ILE A 83 4.11 12.36 -4.57
CA ILE A 83 4.57 11.02 -4.91
C ILE A 83 5.63 10.63 -3.87
N SER A 84 5.46 9.47 -3.23
CA SER A 84 6.43 8.99 -2.23
C SER A 84 6.64 7.49 -2.34
N ARG A 85 7.83 7.03 -1.93
CA ARG A 85 8.22 5.63 -2.04
C ARG A 85 8.88 5.17 -0.75
N ILE A 86 8.39 4.08 -0.20
CA ILE A 86 8.88 3.44 1.02
C ILE A 86 9.58 2.14 0.64
N LEU A 87 10.90 2.09 0.86
CA LEU A 87 11.76 0.98 0.46
C LEU A 87 11.97 -0.05 1.59
N ASN A 88 11.90 0.36 2.85
CA ASN A 88 12.19 -0.51 4.01
C ASN A 88 10.93 -1.15 4.58
N SER A 89 10.25 -1.99 3.80
CA SER A 89 9.01 -2.66 4.20
C SER A 89 9.18 -3.69 5.32
N ASN A 90 10.34 -4.31 5.45
CA ASN A 90 10.60 -5.29 6.51
C ASN A 90 10.38 -4.71 7.91
N LYS A 91 11.00 -3.56 8.17
CA LYS A 91 10.81 -2.81 9.42
C LYS A 91 9.36 -2.39 9.63
N LEU A 92 8.66 -2.07 8.54
CA LEU A 92 7.25 -1.66 8.56
C LEU A 92 6.32 -2.83 8.93
N ILE A 93 6.59 -4.05 8.46
CA ILE A 93 5.80 -5.24 8.80
C ILE A 93 5.89 -5.55 10.29
N GLU A 94 7.08 -5.42 10.87
CA GLU A 94 7.32 -5.61 12.30
C GLU A 94 6.70 -4.49 13.14
N GLU A 95 6.94 -3.22 12.77
CA GLU A 95 6.41 -2.03 13.48
C GLU A 95 4.87 -2.00 13.50
N LEU A 96 4.23 -2.54 12.47
CA LEU A 96 2.78 -2.60 12.35
C LEU A 96 2.17 -3.97 12.71
N SER A 97 2.97 -4.95 13.15
CA SER A 97 2.52 -6.32 13.49
C SER A 97 1.61 -6.93 12.41
N LEU A 98 1.93 -6.72 11.13
CA LEU A 98 1.01 -7.07 10.02
C LEU A 98 0.81 -8.57 9.83
N LYS A 99 1.65 -9.40 10.43
CA LYS A 99 1.58 -10.87 10.35
C LYS A 99 0.40 -11.46 11.13
N GLU A 100 -0.13 -10.71 12.10
CA GLU A 100 -1.17 -11.18 13.04
C GLU A 100 -2.59 -10.74 12.63
N ILE A 101 -2.72 -10.10 11.46
CA ILE A 101 -3.97 -9.50 10.93
C ILE A 101 -4.53 -10.33 9.78
#